data_AF-K8XN61-F1
#
_entry.id   AF-K8XN61-F1
#
_cell.length_a   1.000
_cell.length_b   1.000
_cell.length_c   1.000
_cell.angle_alpha   90.00
_cell.angle_beta   90.00
_cell.angle_gamma   90.00
#
_symmetry.space_group_name_H-M   'P 1'
#
loop_
_entity.id
_entity.type
_entity.pdbx_description
1 polymer ?
#
loop_
_entity_poly.entity_id
_entity_poly.type
_entity_poly.pdbx_seq_one_letter_code
_entity_poly.pdbx_strand_id
1 'polypeptide(L)'
;MTMTINVKGYCPMGCGATLFAGYGGYIACSNPVCPNPTAVADILDVRETEHIVTLHADEFTVRHPLRERVENELEECRFHRMLAALDGPPEPPGAYRVTVNASNVWTWERVPA
;
A
#
# COMPACT_ATOMS: atom_id res chain seq x y z
N MET A 1 -14.64 12.78 -30.21
CA MET A 1 -15.35 12.21 -29.05
C MET A 1 -14.35 11.42 -28.24
N THR A 2 -13.97 11.93 -27.07
CA THR A 2 -13.10 11.21 -26.15
C THR A 2 -13.95 10.16 -25.43
N MET A 3 -13.62 8.89 -25.59
CA MET A 3 -14.37 7.79 -25.00
C MET A 3 -13.97 7.66 -23.52
N THR A 4 -14.82 8.11 -22.61
CA THR A 4 -14.66 7.85 -21.17
C THR A 4 -15.23 6.47 -20.87
N ILE A 5 -14.40 5.58 -20.35
CA ILE A 5 -14.81 4.24 -19.97
C ILE A 5 -15.14 4.26 -18.47
N ASN A 6 -16.35 3.88 -18.09
CA ASN A 6 -16.70 3.72 -16.69
C ASN A 6 -15.89 2.58 -16.08
N VAL A 7 -15.24 2.83 -14.94
CA VAL A 7 -14.47 1.82 -14.23
C VAL A 7 -15.38 1.15 -13.21
N LYS A 8 -15.46 -0.19 -13.24
CA LYS A 8 -16.14 -0.95 -12.19
C LYS A 8 -15.33 -0.85 -10.91
N GLY A 9 -15.90 -0.20 -9.89
CA GLY A 9 -15.26 -0.01 -8.59
C GLY A 9 -15.83 1.20 -7.87
N TYR A 10 -15.22 1.53 -6.73
CA TYR A 10 -15.63 2.64 -5.87
C TYR A 10 -14.46 3.59 -5.65
N CYS A 11 -14.75 4.89 -5.61
CA CYS A 11 -13.76 5.88 -5.23
C CYS A 11 -13.34 5.64 -3.77
N PRO A 12 -12.03 5.51 -3.47
CA PRO A 12 -11.54 5.24 -2.12
C PRO A 12 -11.80 6.41 -1.15
N MET A 13 -12.15 7.59 -1.67
CA MET A 13 -12.58 8.75 -0.88
C MET A 13 -14.07 8.71 -0.49
N GLY A 14 -14.79 7.61 -0.77
CA GLY A 14 -16.18 7.43 -0.36
C GLY A 14 -17.22 8.06 -1.30
N CYS A 15 -16.84 8.47 -2.51
CA CYS A 15 -17.78 9.07 -3.48
C CYS A 15 -18.74 8.06 -4.14
N GLY A 16 -18.60 6.76 -3.86
CA GLY A 16 -19.38 5.72 -4.51
C GLY A 16 -18.79 5.26 -5.84
N ALA A 17 -19.63 4.71 -6.71
CA ALA A 17 -19.27 4.16 -8.02
C ALA A 17 -19.10 5.27 -9.09
N THR A 18 -18.12 6.15 -8.88
CA THR A 18 -17.90 7.37 -9.67
C THR A 18 -16.57 7.36 -10.43
N LEU A 19 -15.93 6.19 -10.54
CA LEU A 19 -14.64 6.07 -11.23
C LEU A 19 -14.80 5.98 -12.75
N PHE A 20 -13.93 6.67 -13.47
CA PHE A 20 -13.84 6.59 -14.92
C PHE A 20 -12.38 6.60 -15.36
N ALA A 21 -12.12 6.01 -16.53
CA ALA A 21 -10.83 6.07 -17.21
C ALA A 21 -10.83 7.22 -18.21
N GLY A 22 -9.91 8.17 -18.01
CA GLY A 22 -9.64 9.29 -18.91
C GLY A 22 -8.67 8.92 -20.03
N TYR A 23 -8.36 9.91 -20.87
CA TYR A 23 -7.35 9.77 -21.91
C TYR A 23 -5.97 9.48 -21.29
N GLY A 24 -5.23 8.52 -21.84
CA GLY A 24 -3.95 8.06 -21.28
C GLY A 24 -4.06 6.93 -20.24
N GLY A 25 -5.25 6.37 -20.02
CA GLY A 25 -5.46 5.23 -19.11
C GLY A 25 -5.54 5.61 -17.63
N TYR A 26 -5.51 6.90 -17.33
CA TYR A 26 -5.60 7.43 -15.98
C TYR A 26 -7.00 7.23 -15.38
N ILE A 27 -7.09 6.70 -14.16
CA ILE A 27 -8.37 6.49 -13.46
C ILE A 27 -8.63 7.63 -12.48
N ALA A 28 -9.78 8.29 -12.61
CA ALA A 28 -10.17 9.41 -11.76
C ALA A 28 -11.61 9.28 -11.25
N CYS A 29 -11.92 9.98 -10.17
CA CYS A 29 -13.28 10.18 -9.67
C CYS A 29 -13.98 11.32 -10.42
N SER A 30 -15.21 11.13 -10.88
CA SER A 30 -16.00 12.15 -11.57
C SER A 30 -16.76 13.11 -10.64
N ASN A 31 -16.73 12.87 -9.32
CA ASN A 31 -17.42 13.74 -8.37
C ASN A 31 -16.67 15.08 -8.20
N PRO A 32 -17.28 16.24 -8.52
CA PRO A 32 -16.61 17.54 -8.49
C PRO A 32 -16.19 17.98 -7.08
N VAL A 33 -16.76 17.41 -6.01
CA VAL A 33 -16.40 17.71 -4.62
C VAL A 33 -15.53 16.60 -3.99
N CYS A 34 -14.99 15.68 -4.78
CA CYS A 34 -14.08 14.65 -4.28
C CYS A 34 -12.82 15.30 -3.69
N PRO A 35 -12.43 14.98 -2.43
CA PRO A 35 -11.24 15.57 -1.82
C PRO A 35 -9.94 15.13 -2.48
N ASN A 36 -9.94 13.94 -3.11
CA ASN A 36 -8.81 13.44 -3.87
C ASN A 36 -9.32 12.61 -5.08
N PRO A 37 -9.58 13.26 -6.23
CA PRO A 37 -10.11 12.58 -7.41
C PRO A 37 -9.08 11.66 -8.09
N THR A 38 -7.79 11.80 -7.77
CA THR A 38 -6.65 11.09 -8.37
C THR A 38 -6.23 9.84 -7.59
N ALA A 39 -6.79 9.64 -6.40
CA ALA A 39 -6.36 8.62 -5.44
C ALA A 39 -6.18 7.21 -6.02
N VAL A 40 -7.07 6.76 -6.93
CA VAL A 40 -6.95 5.42 -7.52
C VAL A 40 -5.71 5.31 -8.39
N ALA A 41 -5.45 6.30 -9.25
CA ALA A 41 -4.25 6.28 -10.07
C ALA A 41 -2.97 6.39 -9.22
N ASP A 42 -2.99 7.22 -8.18
CA ASP A 42 -1.86 7.37 -7.26
C ASP A 42 -1.58 6.05 -6.51
N ILE A 43 -2.63 5.33 -6.11
CA ILE A 43 -2.51 3.97 -5.54
C ILE A 43 -1.90 3.02 -6.57
N LEU A 44 -2.40 2.99 -7.81
CA LEU A 44 -1.93 2.07 -8.83
C LEU A 44 -0.48 2.34 -9.29
N ASP A 45 0.04 3.55 -9.09
CA ASP A 45 1.43 3.90 -9.42
C ASP A 45 2.43 3.49 -8.31
N VAL A 46 1.96 3.00 -7.16
CA VAL A 46 2.84 2.47 -6.10
C VAL A 46 3.55 1.21 -6.59
N ARG A 47 4.85 1.34 -6.85
CA ARG A 47 5.71 0.24 -7.35
C ARG A 47 6.23 -0.69 -6.26
N GLU A 48 6.18 -0.26 -5.00
CA GLU A 48 6.67 -1.06 -3.89
C GLU A 48 5.69 -2.19 -3.62
N THR A 49 6.16 -3.42 -3.80
CA THR A 49 5.37 -4.62 -3.58
C THR A 49 5.59 -5.20 -2.20
N GLU A 50 6.60 -4.77 -1.45
CA GLU A 50 6.96 -5.38 -0.17
C GLU A 50 6.62 -4.47 1.01
N HIS A 51 6.68 -5.02 2.22
CA HIS A 51 6.54 -4.20 3.42
C HIS A 51 7.70 -3.22 3.51
N ILE A 52 7.36 -1.95 3.76
CA ILE A 52 8.35 -0.95 4.15
C ILE A 52 8.15 -0.65 5.61
N VAL A 53 9.17 -0.93 6.39
CA VAL A 53 9.16 -0.86 7.85
C VAL A 53 10.09 0.25 8.27
N THR A 54 9.58 1.17 9.08
CA THR A 54 10.44 2.12 9.76
C THR A 54 10.55 1.69 11.22
N LEU A 55 11.76 1.35 11.64
CA LEU A 55 12.09 0.99 13.01
C LEU A 55 12.59 2.23 13.76
N HIS A 56 12.02 2.45 14.94
CA HIS A 56 12.50 3.42 15.93
C HIS A 56 13.07 2.65 17.14
N ALA A 57 13.35 3.35 18.25
CA ALA A 57 13.95 2.71 19.42
C ALA A 57 12.99 1.72 20.11
N ASP A 58 11.70 2.07 20.17
CA ASP A 58 10.65 1.39 20.93
C ASP A 58 9.34 1.23 20.15
N GLU A 59 9.26 1.79 18.95
CA GLU A 59 8.10 1.69 18.07
C GLU A 59 8.50 1.34 16.63
N PHE A 60 7.51 0.97 15.83
CA PHE A 60 7.69 0.76 14.40
C PHE A 60 6.46 1.19 13.62
N THR A 61 6.66 1.51 12.34
CA THR A 61 5.58 1.67 11.38
C THR A 61 5.73 0.66 10.25
N VAL A 62 4.60 0.18 9.72
CA VAL A 62 4.57 -0.74 8.57
C VAL A 62 3.71 -0.12 7.49
N ARG A 63 4.32 0.11 6.32
CA ARG A 63 3.60 0.34 5.08
C ARG A 63 3.39 -1.00 4.40
N HIS A 64 2.15 -1.46 4.44
CA HIS A 64 1.72 -2.71 3.83
C HIS A 64 1.62 -2.59 2.31
N PRO A 65 2.00 -3.63 1.55
CA PRO A 65 1.87 -3.61 0.11
C PRO A 65 0.41 -3.75 -0.34
N LEU A 66 0.09 -3.23 -1.52
CA LEU A 66 -1.29 -3.18 -2.02
C LEU A 66 -1.94 -4.54 -2.18
N ARG A 67 -1.15 -5.59 -2.46
CA ARG A 67 -1.65 -6.97 -2.59
C ARG A 67 -2.38 -7.43 -1.32
N GLU A 68 -2.00 -6.93 -0.14
CA GLU A 68 -2.62 -7.35 1.12
C GLU A 68 -4.04 -6.79 1.32
N ARG A 69 -4.49 -5.86 0.45
CA ARG A 69 -5.90 -5.44 0.40
C ARG A 69 -6.78 -6.41 -0.38
N VAL A 70 -6.18 -7.38 -1.06
CA VAL A 70 -6.91 -8.50 -1.65
C VAL A 70 -7.06 -9.54 -0.55
N GLU A 71 -8.31 -9.91 -0.24
CA GLU A 71 -8.65 -10.70 0.95
C GLU A 71 -8.32 -9.99 2.28
N ASN A 72 -8.22 -10.75 3.37
CA ASN A 72 -7.98 -10.25 4.74
C ASN A 72 -6.48 -10.27 5.12
N GLU A 73 -5.57 -10.21 4.15
CA GLU A 73 -4.13 -10.33 4.41
C GLU A 73 -3.58 -9.11 5.18
N LEU A 74 -4.22 -7.96 5.06
CA LEU A 74 -3.88 -6.77 5.83
C LEU A 74 -4.16 -6.99 7.33
N GLU A 75 -5.34 -7.52 7.66
CA GLU A 75 -5.78 -7.83 9.01
C GLU A 75 -5.01 -9.02 9.61
N GLU A 76 -4.63 -9.98 8.79
CA GLU A 76 -3.92 -11.18 9.19
C GLU A 76 -2.41 -11.12 8.97
N CYS A 77 -1.84 -9.93 8.70
CA CYS A 77 -0.45 -9.78 8.32
C CYS A 77 0.51 -10.47 9.31
N ARG A 78 1.12 -11.58 8.86
CA ARG A 78 2.04 -12.39 9.68
C ARG A 78 3.27 -11.59 10.10
N PHE A 79 3.73 -10.71 9.22
CA PHE A 79 4.91 -9.90 9.46
C PHE A 79 4.69 -8.89 10.59
N HIS A 80 3.58 -8.15 10.55
CA HIS A 80 3.20 -7.23 11.63
C HIS A 80 3.09 -7.97 12.97
N ARG A 81 2.36 -9.09 13.00
CA ARG A 81 2.18 -9.89 14.23
C ARG A 81 3.51 -10.37 14.81
N MET A 82 4.44 -10.78 13.95
CA MET A 82 5.79 -11.17 14.38
C MET A 82 6.55 -9.99 14.99
N LEU A 83 6.59 -8.83 14.32
CA LEU A 83 7.28 -7.65 14.85
C LEU A 83 6.74 -7.20 16.21
N ALA A 84 5.41 -7.17 16.35
CA ALA A 84 4.75 -6.77 17.59
C ALA A 84 5.02 -7.72 18.77
N ALA A 85 5.50 -8.94 18.50
CA ALA A 85 5.80 -9.94 19.52
C ALA A 85 7.28 -9.95 19.96
N LEU A 86 8.14 -9.10 19.38
CA LEU A 86 9.55 -8.99 19.74
C LEU A 86 9.74 -8.05 20.95
N ASP A 87 10.73 -8.34 21.79
CA ASP A 87 11.10 -7.49 22.94
C ASP A 87 11.85 -6.19 22.52
N GLY A 88 12.14 -6.03 21.23
CA GLY A 88 12.85 -4.89 20.67
C GLY A 88 12.99 -4.98 19.14
N PRO A 89 13.53 -3.94 18.49
CA PRO A 89 13.65 -3.91 17.04
C PRO A 89 14.67 -4.95 16.57
N PRO A 90 14.35 -5.74 15.52
CA PRO A 90 15.24 -6.80 15.02
C PRO A 90 16.47 -6.26 14.29
N GLU A 91 16.43 -4.98 13.89
CA GLU A 91 17.47 -4.25 13.17
C GLU A 91 17.66 -2.86 13.79
N PRO A 92 18.80 -2.19 13.59
CA PRO A 92 18.98 -0.80 14.04
C PRO A 92 17.91 0.15 13.48
N PRO A 93 17.65 1.30 14.12
CA PRO A 93 16.67 2.27 13.62
C PRO A 93 16.90 2.69 12.15
N GLY A 94 15.83 2.75 11.37
CA GLY A 94 15.86 3.08 9.94
C GLY A 94 14.69 2.50 9.15
N ALA A 95 14.67 2.80 7.85
CA ALA A 95 13.68 2.27 6.91
C ALA A 95 14.21 1.04 6.17
N TYR A 96 13.39 -0.01 6.11
CA TYR A 96 13.75 -1.30 5.55
C TYR A 96 12.65 -1.81 4.63
N ARG A 97 13.03 -2.33 3.47
CA ARG A 97 12.22 -3.21 2.66
C ARG A 97 12.37 -4.61 3.21
N VAL A 98 11.26 -5.26 3.52
CA VAL A 98 11.27 -6.59 4.12
C VAL A 98 10.66 -7.60 3.17
N THR A 99 11.43 -8.65 2.89
CA THR A 99 11.03 -9.78 2.04
C THR A 99 11.09 -11.08 2.83
N VAL A 100 10.39 -12.11 2.34
CA VAL A 100 10.49 -13.47 2.87
C VAL A 100 11.13 -14.37 1.83
N ASN A 101 12.20 -15.07 2.20
CA ASN A 101 12.84 -16.00 1.29
C ASN A 101 12.13 -17.37 1.26
N ALA A 102 12.57 -18.27 0.36
CA ALA A 102 11.98 -19.61 0.21
C ALA A 102 12.05 -20.49 1.48
N SER A 103 12.91 -20.13 2.44
CA SER A 103 13.04 -20.81 3.73
C SER A 103 12.20 -20.17 4.84
N ASN A 104 11.28 -19.26 4.50
CA ASN A 104 10.44 -18.51 5.46
C ASN A 104 11.23 -17.62 6.42
N VAL A 105 12.42 -17.18 6.03
CA VAL A 105 13.24 -16.24 6.80
C VAL A 105 13.01 -14.82 6.26
N TRP A 106 12.77 -13.88 7.16
CA TRP A 106 12.63 -12.47 6.83
C TRP A 106 14.00 -11.85 6.54
N THR A 107 14.10 -11.16 5.41
CA THR A 107 15.30 -10.46 4.96
C THR A 107 15.04 -8.96 4.92
N TRP A 108 16.00 -8.20 5.43
CA TRP A 108 15.89 -6.76 5.65
C TRP A 108 16.87 -6.03 4.75
N GLU A 109 16.36 -5.25 3.80
CA GLU A 109 17.14 -4.41 2.91
C GLU A 109 16.92 -2.94 3.29
N ARG A 110 17.99 -2.22 3.66
CA ARG A 110 17.87 -0.80 4.02
C ARG A 110 17.43 0.01 2.79
N VAL A 111 16.37 0.81 2.95
CA VAL A 111 15.91 1.73 1.91
C VAL A 111 16.71 3.02 2.03
N PRO A 112 17.27 3.55 0.92
CA PRO A 112 17.89 4.87 0.92
C PRO A 112 16.91 5.93 1.40
N ALA A 113 17.41 6.88 2.19
CA ALA A 113 16.63 8.06 2.61
C ALA A 113 16.27 8.95 1.42
#